data_AF-A0A367ANZ9-F1
#
_entry.id   AF-A0A367ANZ9-F1
#
_cell.length_a   1.000
_cell.length_b   1.000
_cell.length_c   1.000
_cell.angle_alpha   90.00
_cell.angle_beta   90.00
_cell.angle_gamma   90.00
#
_symmetry.space_group_name_H-M   'P 1'
#
loop_
_entity.id
_entity.type
_entity.pdbx_description
1 polymer ?
#
loop_
_entity_poly.entity_id
_entity_poly.type
_entity_poly.pdbx_seq_one_letter_code
_entity_poly.pdbx_strand_id
1 'polypeptide(L)'
;MCSSCAGGDPHALSDVALLAEVAELVAERNRVEARLTAAVRAADARSACEADGLKTMQSWLRTHGGLRPSSAAAPVHRGRALDLLPATAAAFAAGAIGVDHVTEIGKVAAPHRVAAAADQRRPEPGRHGAGHHRRRTHLPAPGRGGAALLRPARPRRPRTGTDRPAVADHHHPPRRHGDRPRRTGRRGRGEGQSRARADRRHIAHRR
;
A
#
# COMPACT_ATOMS: atom_id res chain seq x y z
N MET A 1 -0.86 22.44 -13.49
CA MET A 1 -1.73 21.90 -14.55
C MET A 1 -0.80 21.11 -15.47
N CYS A 2 -0.87 19.77 -15.49
CA CYS A 2 0.02 18.97 -16.34
C CYS A 2 -0.56 18.95 -17.75
N SER A 3 0.00 19.80 -18.62
CA SER A 3 -0.24 19.83 -20.05
C SER A 3 0.66 18.79 -20.72
N SER A 4 0.12 17.62 -21.05
CA SER A 4 0.44 16.87 -22.27
C SER A 4 -0.23 15.50 -22.20
N CYS A 5 -1.45 15.43 -22.71
CA CYS A 5 -2.05 14.15 -23.13
C CYS A 5 -2.66 14.36 -24.52
N ALA A 6 -1.86 14.87 -25.45
CA ALA A 6 -2.07 14.60 -26.85
C ALA A 6 -1.26 13.34 -27.17
N GLY A 7 -1.75 12.18 -26.75
CA GLY A 7 -1.18 10.89 -27.14
C GLY A 7 -1.37 10.72 -28.64
N GLY A 8 -0.28 10.47 -29.36
CA GLY A 8 -0.36 10.07 -30.77
C GLY A 8 -1.11 8.74 -30.91
N ASP A 9 -1.56 8.43 -32.14
CA ASP A 9 -2.14 7.13 -32.43
C ASP A 9 -1.11 6.01 -32.15
N PRO A 10 -1.35 5.11 -31.18
CA PRO A 10 -0.41 4.04 -30.85
C PRO A 10 -0.18 3.08 -32.02
N HIS A 11 -1.13 2.99 -32.96
CA HIS A 11 -1.00 2.14 -34.15
C HIS A 11 -0.04 2.71 -35.20
N ALA A 12 0.32 3.99 -35.10
CA ALA A 12 1.28 4.64 -35.98
C ALA A 12 2.73 4.58 -35.47
N LEU A 13 2.95 4.09 -34.25
CA LEU A 13 4.28 3.99 -33.65
C LEU A 13 4.98 2.70 -34.06
N SER A 14 6.30 2.77 -34.30
CA SER A 14 7.14 1.58 -34.35
C SER A 14 7.15 0.86 -32.99
N ASP A 15 7.40 -0.45 -32.96
CA ASP A 15 7.43 -1.25 -31.72
C ASP A 15 8.31 -0.64 -30.61
N VAL A 16 9.50 -0.15 -30.95
CA VAL A 16 10.41 0.48 -29.97
C VAL A 16 9.81 1.77 -29.39
N ALA A 17 9.24 2.60 -30.25
CA ALA A 17 8.57 3.84 -29.81
C ALA A 17 7.31 3.54 -28.98
N LEU A 18 6.55 2.51 -29.35
CA LEU A 18 5.36 2.07 -28.61
C LEU A 18 5.74 1.57 -27.22
N LEU A 19 6.81 0.78 -27.08
CA LEU A 19 7.28 0.31 -25.77
C LEU A 19 7.78 1.46 -24.88
N ALA A 20 8.45 2.46 -25.47
CA ALA A 20 8.86 3.67 -24.75
C ALA A 20 7.63 4.47 -24.28
N GLU A 21 6.62 4.64 -25.14
CA GLU A 21 5.36 5.30 -24.80
C GLU A 21 4.63 4.57 -23.66
N VAL A 22 4.54 3.23 -23.73
CA VAL A 22 3.95 2.43 -22.65
C VAL A 22 4.72 2.62 -21.33
N ALA A 23 6.05 2.66 -21.36
CA ALA A 23 6.86 2.89 -20.17
C ALA A 23 6.59 4.27 -19.54
N GLU A 24 6.50 5.32 -20.35
CA GLU A 24 6.18 6.67 -19.90
C GLU A 24 4.76 6.78 -19.34
N LEU A 25 3.76 6.18 -20.01
CA LEU A 25 2.38 6.13 -19.51
C LEU A 25 2.29 5.40 -18.17
N VAL A 26 3.04 4.31 -17.99
CA VAL A 26 3.12 3.60 -16.71
C VAL A 26 3.75 4.50 -15.63
N ALA A 27 4.84 5.20 -15.94
CA ALA A 27 5.48 6.12 -15.01
C ALA A 27 4.53 7.28 -14.63
N GLU A 28 3.82 7.85 -15.60
CA GLU A 28 2.83 8.91 -15.36
C GLU A 28 1.67 8.43 -14.49
N ARG A 29 1.12 7.25 -14.79
CA ARG A 29 0.11 6.62 -13.93
C ARG A 29 0.62 6.47 -12.50
N ASN A 30 1.86 6.01 -12.33
CA ASN A 30 2.46 5.85 -11.00
C ASN A 30 2.59 7.20 -10.28
N ARG A 31 2.99 8.28 -10.97
CA ARG A 31 3.04 9.64 -10.40
C ARG A 31 1.67 10.14 -9.95
N VAL A 32 0.62 9.90 -10.75
CA VAL A 32 -0.77 10.23 -10.40
C VAL A 32 -1.22 9.46 -9.16
N GLU A 33 -0.95 8.15 -9.10
CA GLU A 33 -1.27 7.32 -7.94
C GLU A 33 -0.51 7.75 -6.68
N ALA A 34 0.75 8.19 -6.83
CA ALA A 34 1.53 8.74 -5.73
C ALA A 34 0.93 10.02 -5.19
N ARG A 35 0.53 10.94 -6.08
CA ARG A 35 -0.15 12.18 -5.72
C ARG A 35 -1.49 11.90 -5.04
N LEU A 36 -2.28 10.96 -5.56
CA LEU A 36 -3.55 10.55 -4.97
C LEU A 36 -3.33 9.99 -3.56
N THR A 37 -2.36 9.08 -3.40
CA THR A 37 -2.02 8.48 -2.10
C THR A 37 -1.61 9.55 -1.08
N ALA A 38 -0.77 10.51 -1.48
CA ALA A 38 -0.35 11.63 -0.63
C ALA A 38 -1.53 12.55 -0.25
N ALA A 39 -2.41 12.87 -1.20
CA ALA A 39 -3.60 13.68 -0.96
C ALA A 39 -4.58 13.00 0.01
N VAL A 40 -4.84 11.70 -0.19
CA VAL A 40 -5.65 10.88 0.71
C VAL A 40 -5.04 10.85 2.11
N ARG A 41 -3.73 10.67 2.21
CA ARG A 41 -3.04 10.66 3.52
C ARG A 41 -3.18 12.00 4.24
N ALA A 42 -2.99 13.10 3.52
CA ALA A 42 -3.12 14.44 4.06
C ALA A 42 -4.57 14.75 4.49
N ALA A 43 -5.56 14.27 3.74
CA ALA A 43 -6.97 14.39 4.11
C ALA A 43 -7.33 13.54 5.34
N ASP A 44 -6.85 12.29 5.42
CA ASP A 44 -7.03 11.40 6.57
C ASP A 44 -6.41 12.00 7.84
N ALA A 45 -5.20 12.57 7.75
CA ALA A 45 -4.51 13.19 8.88
C ALA A 45 -5.24 14.42 9.45
N ARG A 46 -6.03 15.12 8.63
CA ARG A 46 -6.82 16.29 9.02
C ARG A 46 -8.28 15.96 9.33
N SER A 47 -8.68 14.69 9.23
CA SER A 47 -10.10 14.30 9.28
C SER A 47 -10.96 15.08 8.27
N ALA A 48 -10.42 15.41 7.10
CA ALA A 48 -11.08 16.31 6.15
C ALA A 48 -12.43 15.79 5.63
N CYS A 49 -12.66 14.47 5.71
CA CYS A 49 -13.94 13.85 5.36
C CYS A 49 -15.12 14.29 6.25
N GLU A 50 -14.85 14.88 7.42
CA GLU A 50 -15.90 15.39 8.31
C GLU A 50 -16.64 16.58 7.71
N ALA A 51 -16.03 17.32 6.77
CA ALA A 51 -16.70 18.38 6.02
C ALA A 51 -17.92 17.87 5.23
N ASP A 52 -17.91 16.60 4.84
CA ASP A 52 -19.00 15.90 4.15
C ASP A 52 -19.79 14.96 5.10
N GLY A 53 -19.59 15.07 6.41
CA GLY A 53 -20.29 14.28 7.43
C GLY A 53 -19.82 12.84 7.59
N LEU A 54 -18.67 12.46 7.01
CA LEU A 54 -18.12 11.11 7.10
C LEU A 54 -17.00 11.03 8.13
N LYS A 55 -16.94 9.93 8.88
CA LYS A 55 -15.99 9.73 10.00
C LYS A 55 -14.61 9.24 9.58
N THR A 56 -14.47 8.68 8.39
CA THR A 56 -13.20 8.14 7.92
C THR A 56 -12.98 8.45 6.45
N MET A 57 -11.71 8.63 6.07
CA MET A 57 -11.33 8.85 4.69
C MET A 57 -11.70 7.65 3.78
N GLN A 58 -11.67 6.43 4.34
CA GLN A 58 -12.11 5.22 3.64
C GLN A 58 -13.60 5.27 3.29
N SER A 59 -14.46 5.72 4.23
CA SER A 59 -15.89 5.90 3.95
C SER A 59 -16.13 6.99 2.91
N TRP A 60 -15.36 8.07 2.96
CA TRP A 60 -15.41 9.12 1.94
C TRP A 60 -15.03 8.63 0.54
N LEU A 61 -13.95 7.87 0.41
CA LEU A 61 -13.52 7.29 -0.87
C LEU A 61 -14.54 6.30 -1.45
N ARG A 62 -15.28 5.58 -0.59
CA ARG A 62 -16.36 4.69 -1.05
C ARG A 62 -17.57 5.48 -1.54
N THR A 63 -18.03 6.45 -0.75
CA THR A 63 -19.28 7.18 -1.03
C THR A 63 -19.11 8.21 -2.14
N HIS A 64 -18.06 9.04 -2.07
CA HIS A 64 -17.83 10.13 -3.02
C HIS A 64 -16.81 9.76 -4.10
N GLY A 65 -15.84 8.91 -3.79
CA GLY A 65 -14.88 8.42 -4.78
C GLY A 65 -15.40 7.26 -5.64
N GLY A 66 -16.47 6.57 -5.22
CA GLY A 66 -17.00 5.40 -5.93
C GLY A 66 -16.12 4.14 -5.84
N LEU A 67 -15.16 4.11 -4.91
CA LEU A 67 -14.24 2.99 -4.77
C LEU A 67 -14.89 1.79 -4.05
N ARG A 68 -14.52 0.58 -4.47
CA ARG A 68 -14.82 -0.65 -3.72
C ARG A 68 -14.10 -0.65 -2.36
N PRO A 69 -14.56 -1.39 -1.34
CA PRO A 69 -13.99 -1.35 0.00
C PRO A 69 -12.47 -1.57 0.07
N SER A 70 -11.94 -2.58 -0.63
CA SER A 70 -10.50 -2.85 -0.68
C SER A 70 -9.73 -1.73 -1.37
N SER A 71 -10.24 -1.22 -2.48
CA SER A 71 -9.66 -0.10 -3.22
C SER A 71 -9.64 1.19 -2.40
N ALA A 72 -10.65 1.44 -1.57
CA ALA A 72 -10.74 2.62 -0.70
C ALA A 72 -9.79 2.53 0.51
N ALA A 73 -9.57 1.33 1.06
CA ALA A 73 -8.65 1.13 2.18
C ALA A 73 -7.17 1.26 1.75
N ALA A 74 -6.85 0.80 0.55
CA ALA A 74 -5.48 0.70 0.06
C ALA A 74 -4.67 2.04 0.07
N PRO A 75 -5.16 3.18 -0.48
CA PRO A 75 -4.41 4.43 -0.44
C PRO A 75 -4.21 4.97 0.99
N VAL A 76 -5.16 4.73 1.91
CA VAL A 76 -5.00 5.11 3.32
C VAL A 76 -3.88 4.30 3.98
N HIS A 77 -3.84 2.99 3.75
CA HIS A 77 -2.78 2.13 4.29
C HIS A 77 -1.41 2.43 3.68
N ARG A 78 -1.32 2.61 2.36
CA ARG A 78 -0.08 3.02 1.70
C ARG A 78 0.43 4.36 2.23
N GLY A 79 -0.45 5.36 2.35
CA GLY A 79 -0.09 6.66 2.90
C GLY A 79 0.55 6.57 4.28
N ARG A 80 -0.04 5.78 5.18
CA ARG A 80 0.51 5.55 6.54
C ARG A 80 1.84 4.79 6.51
N ALA A 81 2.01 3.83 5.59
CA ALA A 81 3.29 3.12 5.44
C ALA A 81 4.39 4.04 4.88
N LEU A 82 4.05 4.91 3.94
CA LEU A 82 5.00 5.84 3.31
C LEU A 82 5.51 6.93 4.26
N ASP A 83 4.73 7.31 5.28
CA ASP A 83 5.20 8.20 6.36
C ASP A 83 6.44 7.61 7.09
N LEU A 84 6.59 6.28 7.09
CA LEU A 84 7.74 5.58 7.70
C LEU A 84 8.87 5.28 6.70
N LEU A 85 8.65 5.54 5.41
CA LEU A 85 9.53 5.09 4.31
C LEU A 85 9.79 6.23 3.31
N PRO A 86 10.52 7.29 3.70
CA PRO A 86 10.70 8.49 2.87
C PRO A 86 11.40 8.21 1.53
N ALA A 87 12.34 7.25 1.49
CA ALA A 87 13.00 6.86 0.24
C ALA A 87 12.02 6.17 -0.73
N THR A 88 11.14 5.30 -0.21
CA THR A 88 10.07 4.67 -0.99
C THR A 88 9.05 5.70 -1.47
N ALA A 89 8.70 6.67 -0.61
CA ALA A 89 7.80 7.77 -0.97
C ALA A 89 8.38 8.61 -2.12
N ALA A 90 9.67 8.93 -2.08
CA ALA A 90 10.35 9.66 -3.15
C ALA A 90 10.36 8.87 -4.47
N ALA A 91 10.68 7.57 -4.43
CA ALA A 91 10.66 6.72 -5.61
C ALA A 91 9.25 6.60 -6.22
N PHE A 92 8.22 6.51 -5.37
CA PHE A 92 6.83 6.46 -5.83
C PHE A 92 6.39 7.78 -6.45
N ALA A 93 6.74 8.92 -5.82
CA ALA A 93 6.46 10.25 -6.34
C ALA A 93 7.15 10.53 -7.69
N ALA A 94 8.32 9.93 -7.93
CA ALA A 94 9.03 10.00 -9.21
C ALA A 94 8.39 9.10 -10.31
N GLY A 95 7.48 8.20 -9.95
CA GLY A 95 6.88 7.21 -10.87
C GLY A 95 7.73 5.96 -11.11
N ALA A 96 8.88 5.85 -10.43
CA ALA A 96 9.83 4.74 -10.60
C ALA A 96 9.30 3.40 -10.06
N ILE A 97 8.36 3.45 -9.11
CA ILE A 97 7.67 2.27 -8.57
C ILE A 97 6.16 2.49 -8.58
N GLY A 98 5.39 1.40 -8.71
CA GLY A 98 3.92 1.45 -8.68
C GLY A 98 3.32 1.14 -7.31
N VAL A 99 1.99 1.22 -7.22
CA VAL A 99 1.21 0.96 -6.00
C VAL A 99 1.42 -0.44 -5.43
N ASP A 100 1.67 -1.43 -6.27
CA ASP A 100 1.88 -2.82 -5.84
C ASP A 100 3.23 -2.97 -5.13
N HIS A 101 4.31 -2.38 -5.66
CA HIS A 101 5.61 -2.34 -4.98
C HIS A 101 5.49 -1.67 -3.60
N VAL A 102 4.81 -0.52 -3.52
CA VAL A 102 4.59 0.18 -2.25
C VAL A 102 3.81 -0.70 -1.27
N THR A 103 2.80 -1.43 -1.75
CA THR A 103 1.99 -2.33 -0.93
C THR A 103 2.84 -3.47 -0.37
N GLU A 104 3.68 -4.12 -1.20
CA GLU A 104 4.55 -5.21 -0.74
C GLU A 104 5.65 -4.71 0.22
N ILE A 105 6.29 -3.58 -0.08
CA ILE A 105 7.28 -2.97 0.83
C ILE A 105 6.63 -2.63 2.17
N GLY A 106 5.41 -2.08 2.14
CA GLY A 106 4.65 -1.73 3.34
C GLY A 106 4.35 -2.92 4.27
N LYS A 107 4.19 -4.13 3.74
CA LYS A 107 3.99 -5.35 4.56
C LYS A 107 5.22 -5.71 5.39
N VAL A 108 6.41 -5.41 4.87
CA VAL A 108 7.68 -5.71 5.56
C VAL A 108 8.03 -4.60 6.56
N ALA A 109 7.68 -3.36 6.25
CA ALA A 109 7.96 -2.17 7.06
C ALA A 109 6.97 -1.94 8.22
N ALA A 110 6.61 -2.99 8.96
CA ALA A 110 5.82 -2.83 10.17
C ALA A 110 6.52 -1.88 11.16
N PRO A 111 5.82 -1.00 11.89
CA PRO A 111 6.45 0.04 12.72
C PRO A 111 7.53 -0.48 13.68
N HIS A 112 7.30 -1.63 14.30
CA HIS A 112 8.26 -2.29 15.19
C HIS A 112 9.55 -2.74 14.47
N ARG A 113 9.46 -3.11 13.19
CA ARG A 113 10.60 -3.53 12.36
C ARG A 113 11.40 -2.34 11.86
N VAL A 114 10.72 -1.24 11.53
CA VAL A 114 11.38 0.02 11.15
C VAL A 114 12.15 0.59 12.34
N ALA A 115 11.55 0.59 13.53
CA ALA A 115 12.23 0.98 14.77
C ALA A 115 13.45 0.10 15.06
N ALA A 116 13.28 -1.23 15.03
CA ALA A 116 14.39 -2.17 15.26
C ALA A 116 15.54 -2.03 14.23
N ALA A 117 15.23 -1.68 12.99
CA ALA A 117 16.24 -1.43 11.96
C ALA A 117 16.99 -0.11 12.16
N ALA A 118 16.32 0.93 12.68
CA ALA A 118 16.97 2.19 13.03
C ALA A 118 18.01 2.01 14.14
N ASP A 119 17.73 1.13 15.11
CA ASP A 119 18.64 0.80 16.21
C ASP A 119 19.85 -0.05 15.76
N GLN A 120 19.73 -0.76 14.64
CA GLN A 120 20.77 -1.62 14.07
C GLN A 120 21.74 -0.88 13.15
N ARG A 121 21.73 0.46 13.12
CA ARG A 121 22.61 1.27 12.26
C ARG A 121 24.07 0.81 12.44
N ARG A 122 24.60 0.15 11.41
CA ARG A 122 25.96 -0.41 11.41
C ARG A 122 26.94 0.70 11.76
N PRO A 123 27.88 0.49 12.69
CA PRO A 123 28.90 1.50 12.96
C PRO A 123 29.67 1.79 11.67
N GLU A 124 29.74 3.08 11.32
CA GLU A 124 30.60 3.61 10.26
C GLU A 124 31.98 2.96 10.38
N PRO A 125 32.56 2.39 9.30
CA PRO A 125 33.89 1.83 9.38
C PRO A 125 34.87 2.95 9.78
N GLY A 126 35.31 2.90 11.03
CA GLY A 126 36.22 3.88 11.61
C GLY A 126 37.46 4.04 10.74
N ARG A 127 37.79 5.29 10.43
CA ARG A 127 39.09 5.68 9.88
C ARG A 127 40.15 5.07 10.79
N HIS A 128 40.91 4.10 10.27
CA HIS A 128 41.89 3.35 11.05
C HIS A 128 42.99 4.32 11.49
N GLY A 129 42.93 4.71 12.76
CA GLY A 129 44.00 5.44 13.43
C GLY A 129 45.24 4.57 13.56
N ALA A 130 46.38 5.15 13.20
CA ALA A 130 47.70 4.58 13.32
C ALA A 130 48.12 4.38 14.80
N GLY A 131 48.96 3.35 15.05
CA GLY A 131 49.74 3.15 16.28
C GLY A 131 49.04 2.26 17.33
N HIS A 132 49.65 1.24 17.96
CA HIS A 132 51.05 0.94 18.20
C HIS A 132 51.25 -0.58 18.41
N HIS A 133 52.23 -1.17 17.72
CA HIS A 133 52.75 -2.50 18.07
C HIS A 133 53.77 -2.34 19.22
N ARG A 134 53.42 -2.78 20.44
CA ARG A 134 54.42 -3.14 21.44
C ARG A 134 54.58 -4.65 21.49
N ARG A 135 55.82 -5.08 21.29
CA ARG A 135 56.33 -6.44 21.25
C ARG A 135 55.98 -7.21 22.53
N ARG A 136 55.36 -8.38 22.39
CA ARG A 136 55.34 -9.43 23.41
C ARG A 136 56.67 -10.19 23.32
N THR A 137 57.48 -10.13 24.37
CA THR A 137 58.54 -11.11 24.60
C THR A 137 57.95 -12.40 25.17
N HIS A 138 58.59 -13.48 24.79
CA HIS A 138 58.18 -14.87 24.86
C HIS A 138 58.88 -15.56 26.04
N LEU A 139 58.21 -16.46 26.77
CA LEU A 139 58.83 -17.65 27.39
C LEU A 139 57.76 -18.76 27.59
N PRO A 140 58.10 -20.06 27.57
CA PRO A 140 57.18 -21.15 27.20
C PRO A 140 56.69 -22.06 28.34
N ALA A 141 55.71 -22.91 27.97
CA ALA A 141 55.02 -23.96 28.73
C ALA A 141 55.93 -25.16 29.11
N PRO A 142 55.47 -26.18 29.88
CA PRO A 142 54.61 -27.23 29.30
C PRO A 142 53.61 -27.91 30.27
N GLY A 143 52.65 -28.64 29.70
CA GLY A 143 51.78 -29.57 30.45
C GLY A 143 50.79 -30.29 29.54
N ARG A 144 51.23 -31.41 28.94
CA ARG A 144 50.44 -32.31 28.09
C ARG A 144 49.57 -33.25 28.94
N GLY A 145 48.35 -33.48 28.46
CA GLY A 145 47.45 -34.59 28.84
C GLY A 145 46.01 -34.13 28.59
N GLY A 146 45.20 -34.66 27.67
CA GLY A 146 45.20 -35.96 27.01
C GLY A 146 43.91 -36.69 27.37
N ALA A 147 42.79 -36.39 26.68
CA ALA A 147 41.59 -37.23 26.52
C ALA A 147 40.51 -36.38 25.81
N ALA A 148 40.32 -36.50 24.49
CA ALA A 148 39.48 -37.49 23.83
C ALA A 148 37.97 -37.30 24.07
N LEU A 149 37.36 -36.57 23.12
CA LEU A 149 36.11 -36.88 22.42
C LEU A 149 34.88 -37.29 23.24
N LEU A 150 33.84 -36.45 23.20
CA LEU A 150 32.48 -36.89 22.84
C LEU A 150 31.60 -35.67 22.48
N ARG A 151 31.27 -35.56 21.18
CA ARG A 151 30.24 -34.65 20.65
C ARG A 151 28.86 -35.18 21.07
N PRO A 152 27.98 -34.38 21.68
CA PRO A 152 26.58 -34.80 21.82
C PRO A 152 25.86 -34.77 20.46
N ALA A 153 25.12 -35.84 20.20
CA ALA A 153 24.31 -36.08 19.01
C ALA A 153 23.16 -35.08 18.89
N ARG A 154 22.91 -34.59 17.66
CA ARG A 154 21.73 -33.80 17.32
C ARG A 154 20.50 -34.73 17.26
N PRO A 155 19.34 -34.39 17.86
CA PRO A 155 18.13 -35.16 17.65
C PRO A 155 17.59 -34.96 16.23
N ARG A 156 17.34 -36.07 15.54
CA ARG A 156 16.67 -36.14 14.23
C ARG A 156 15.21 -35.71 14.41
N ARG A 157 14.76 -34.69 13.66
CA ARG A 157 13.33 -34.36 13.55
C ARG A 157 12.61 -35.48 12.77
N PRO A 158 11.42 -35.94 13.22
CA PRO A 158 10.60 -36.84 12.42
C PRO A 158 10.03 -36.11 11.21
N ARG A 159 10.09 -36.79 10.06
CA ARG A 159 9.44 -36.40 8.80
C ARG A 159 7.93 -36.52 9.00
N THR A 160 7.21 -35.41 8.98
CA THR A 160 5.76 -35.43 8.79
C THR A 160 5.50 -35.82 7.35
N GLY A 161 5.19 -37.10 7.16
CA GLY A 161 4.64 -37.63 5.94
C GLY A 161 3.34 -36.92 5.58
N THR A 162 3.20 -36.72 4.29
CA THR A 162 1.97 -36.53 3.55
C THR A 162 0.77 -37.23 4.19
N ASP A 163 -0.25 -36.45 4.54
CA ASP A 163 -1.63 -36.87 4.31
C ASP A 163 -2.46 -35.66 3.90
N ARG A 164 -2.81 -35.69 2.62
CA ARG A 164 -3.70 -34.78 1.92
C ARG A 164 -5.10 -35.38 2.06
N PRO A 165 -6.00 -34.83 2.90
CA PRO A 165 -7.38 -35.26 2.85
C PRO A 165 -8.06 -34.69 1.60
N ALA A 166 -8.89 -35.56 1.03
CA ALA A 166 -9.57 -35.42 -0.24
C ALA A 166 -10.42 -34.15 -0.37
N VAL A 167 -10.49 -33.70 -1.62
CA VAL A 167 -11.40 -32.67 -2.13
C VAL A 167 -12.83 -33.14 -1.88
N ALA A 168 -13.52 -32.51 -0.93
CA ALA A 168 -14.95 -32.68 -0.78
C ALA A 168 -15.66 -31.76 -1.79
N ASP A 169 -16.09 -32.35 -2.90
CA ASP A 169 -17.05 -31.78 -3.84
C ASP A 169 -18.25 -31.21 -3.07
N HIS A 170 -18.31 -29.88 -2.96
CA HIS A 170 -19.53 -29.19 -2.59
C HIS A 170 -20.40 -29.08 -3.83
N HIS A 171 -21.16 -30.15 -4.10
CA HIS A 171 -22.32 -30.11 -4.98
C HIS A 171 -23.28 -29.03 -4.47
N HIS A 172 -23.34 -27.91 -5.18
CA HIS A 172 -24.36 -26.88 -5.00
C HIS A 172 -25.68 -27.41 -5.61
N PRO A 173 -26.77 -27.58 -4.83
CA PRO A 173 -28.06 -27.95 -5.41
C PRO A 173 -28.63 -26.77 -6.24
N PRO A 174 -29.35 -27.04 -7.34
CA PRO A 174 -29.97 -25.98 -8.12
C PRO A 174 -31.08 -25.29 -7.32
N ARG A 175 -31.08 -23.95 -7.35
CA ARG A 175 -32.12 -23.12 -6.73
C ARG A 175 -33.48 -23.44 -7.36
N ARG A 176 -34.44 -23.82 -6.52
CA ARG A 176 -35.85 -23.98 -6.90
C ARG A 176 -36.43 -22.62 -7.35
N HIS A 177 -37.07 -22.64 -8.51
CA HIS A 177 -37.98 -21.61 -8.98
C HIS A 177 -39.25 -21.55 -8.11
N GLY A 178 -39.62 -20.35 -7.70
CA GLY A 178 -40.80 -19.99 -6.89
C GLY A 178 -40.35 -18.88 -5.93
N ASP A 179 -40.85 -17.65 -5.92
CA ASP A 179 -42.20 -17.19 -6.19
C ASP A 179 -42.16 -15.72 -6.62
N ARG A 180 -42.99 -15.33 -7.58
CA ARG A 180 -43.18 -13.92 -7.98
C ARG A 180 -44.08 -13.24 -6.96
N PRO A 181 -43.68 -12.13 -6.30
CA PRO A 181 -44.67 -11.29 -5.64
C PRO A 181 -45.50 -10.55 -6.70
N ARG A 182 -46.81 -10.72 -6.58
CA ARG A 182 -47.85 -10.17 -7.44
C ARG A 182 -47.83 -8.65 -7.41
N ARG A 183 -47.87 -8.09 -8.62
CA ARG A 183 -48.21 -6.71 -8.94
C ARG A 183 -49.67 -6.47 -8.55
N THR A 184 -49.94 -5.69 -7.52
CA THR A 184 -51.25 -5.04 -7.31
C THR A 184 -51.04 -3.54 -7.22
N GLY A 185 -51.63 -2.83 -8.17
CA GLY A 185 -51.68 -1.38 -8.16
C GLY A 185 -52.82 -0.86 -7.28
N ARG A 186 -52.58 0.26 -6.61
CA ARG A 186 -53.59 1.26 -6.19
C ARG A 186 -52.82 2.54 -5.82
N ARG A 187 -52.74 3.54 -6.72
CA ARG A 187 -53.62 4.73 -6.85
C ARG A 187 -53.86 5.50 -5.54
N GLY A 188 -53.39 6.76 -5.52
CA GLY A 188 -53.72 7.86 -4.60
C GLY A 188 -52.50 8.76 -4.37
N ARG A 189 -52.21 9.77 -5.20
CA ARG A 189 -52.65 11.19 -5.15
C ARG A 189 -52.17 11.96 -3.90
N GLY A 190 -51.56 13.14 -4.16
CA GLY A 190 -51.06 14.13 -3.21
C GLY A 190 -49.69 14.66 -3.67
N GLU A 191 -49.59 15.35 -4.80
CA GLU A 191 -49.73 16.83 -4.92
C GLU A 191 -48.85 17.65 -3.97
N GLY A 192 -47.94 18.43 -4.58
CA GLY A 192 -47.57 19.76 -4.09
C GLY A 192 -46.30 19.88 -3.25
N GLN A 193 -45.16 20.14 -3.90
CA GLN A 193 -44.36 21.34 -3.57
C GLN A 193 -43.23 21.62 -4.60
N SER A 194 -43.55 22.59 -5.45
CA SER A 194 -42.72 23.72 -5.86
C SER A 194 -41.28 23.51 -6.31
N ARG A 195 -41.13 23.35 -7.62
CA ARG A 195 -40.06 24.01 -8.39
C ARG A 195 -40.59 25.35 -8.91
N ALA A 196 -39.99 26.47 -8.49
CA ALA A 196 -39.74 27.65 -9.33
C ALA A 196 -39.19 28.82 -8.50
N ARG A 197 -38.43 29.69 -9.17
CA ARG A 197 -37.77 30.94 -8.73
C ARG A 197 -36.40 30.70 -8.08
N ALA A 198 -35.26 30.85 -8.75
CA ALA A 198 -34.85 31.82 -9.76
C ALA A 198 -35.22 33.27 -9.38
N ASP A 199 -34.16 34.03 -9.10
CA ASP A 199 -34.07 35.49 -8.97
C ASP A 199 -34.34 36.12 -7.59
N ARG A 200 -33.25 36.46 -6.89
CA ARG A 200 -33.12 37.74 -6.16
C ARG A 200 -31.68 38.23 -6.19
N ARG A 201 -31.41 39.05 -7.20
CA ARG A 201 -30.35 40.06 -7.23
C ARG A 201 -30.48 41.02 -6.03
N HIS A 202 -29.33 41.55 -5.61
CA HIS A 202 -29.11 42.85 -4.98
C HIS A 202 -29.72 43.20 -3.60
N ILE A 203 -28.84 43.27 -2.60
CA ILE A 203 -28.67 44.41 -1.65
C ILE A 203 -27.14 44.54 -1.48
N ALA A 204 -26.44 45.46 -2.16
CA ALA A 204 -26.32 46.91 -1.93
C ALA A 204 -25.38 47.28 -0.76
N HIS A 205 -24.42 48.15 -1.11
CA HIS A 205 -23.39 48.82 -0.32
C HIS A 205 -23.81 49.40 1.04
N ARG A 206 -22.86 49.36 2.00
CA ARG A 206 -22.50 50.37 3.04
C ARG A 206 -21.67 49.62 4.12
N ARG A 207 -20.47 50.01 4.54
CA ARG A 207 -19.69 51.26 4.51
C ARG A 207 -18.21 50.93 4.33
#